data_AF-C9RBN6-F1
#
_entry.id   AF-C9RBN6-F1
#
_cell.length_a   1.000
_cell.length_b   1.000
_cell.length_c   1.000
_cell.angle_alpha   90.00
_cell.angle_beta   90.00
_cell.angle_gamma   90.00
#
_symmetry.space_group_name_H-M   'P 1'
#
loop_
_entity.id
_entity.type
_entity.pdbx_description
1 polymer ?
#
loop_
_entity_poly.entity_id
_entity_poly.type
_entity_poly.pdbx_seq_one_letter_code
_entity_poly.pdbx_strand_id
1 'polypeptide(L)'
;MRAYYFTARTGSPLASSLSTIFVERVYDVFSLGLLLLLALAWGVRGVVPSKAELALLFVALICVGTAVIAGALTRHHLRAKDSRPLGFIMAGIREFARPLSQLRDGRTALILATLSVAAWFSNYLSLMVLLRGVANSLPEAALLLLLFVNMGLLIPSSPGALGVMQAAFWLALLPFGVSKEQSLALSLAYQGGLYLFTLAVGLPFFLLYRSEQPAPAPPTEQGC
;
A
#
# COMPACT_ATOMS: atom_id res chain seq x y z
N MET A 1 5.01 -13.43 -6.93
CA MET A 1 5.82 -13.52 -8.18
C MET A 1 7.08 -12.65 -8.15
N ARG A 2 7.01 -11.35 -7.79
CA ARG A 2 8.22 -10.48 -7.67
C ARG A 2 9.28 -11.02 -6.70
N ALA A 3 8.86 -11.56 -5.55
CA ALA A 3 9.75 -12.18 -4.58
C ALA A 3 10.48 -13.43 -5.13
N TYR A 4 9.78 -14.29 -5.87
CA TYR A 4 10.40 -15.51 -6.45
C TYR A 4 11.45 -15.16 -7.51
N TYR A 5 11.16 -14.15 -8.33
CA TYR A 5 12.08 -13.68 -9.38
C TYR A 5 13.31 -12.95 -8.82
N PHE A 6 13.15 -12.19 -7.72
CA PHE A 6 14.26 -11.54 -7.03
C PHE A 6 15.15 -12.54 -6.27
N THR A 7 14.56 -13.53 -5.61
CA THR A 7 15.32 -14.53 -4.83
C THR A 7 16.19 -15.41 -5.74
N ALA A 8 15.74 -15.69 -6.97
CA ALA A 8 16.49 -16.48 -7.95
C ALA A 8 17.71 -15.77 -8.55
N ARG A 9 17.81 -14.43 -8.48
CA ARG A 9 18.91 -13.66 -9.11
C ARG A 9 19.78 -12.84 -8.15
N THR A 10 19.33 -12.52 -6.95
CA THR A 10 20.05 -11.57 -6.07
C THR A 10 20.60 -12.17 -4.78
N GLY A 11 20.30 -13.43 -4.45
CA GLY A 11 20.82 -14.09 -3.24
C GLY A 11 20.46 -13.38 -1.92
N SER A 12 19.61 -12.36 -1.94
CA SER A 12 19.16 -11.66 -0.73
C SER A 12 17.99 -12.42 -0.09
N PRO A 13 17.97 -12.58 1.24
CA PRO A 13 17.01 -13.48 1.86
C PRO A 13 15.59 -12.88 1.79
N LEU A 14 14.62 -13.73 1.47
CA LEU A 14 13.17 -13.47 1.38
C LEU A 14 12.62 -12.56 2.49
N ALA A 15 13.25 -12.60 3.66
CA ALA A 15 12.83 -11.87 4.84
C ALA A 15 13.22 -10.37 4.84
N SER A 16 14.14 -9.90 3.99
CA SER A 16 14.38 -8.44 3.84
C SER A 16 13.22 -7.77 3.10
N SER A 17 12.77 -8.37 1.99
CA SER A 17 11.58 -7.88 1.27
C SER A 17 10.31 -7.94 2.10
N LEU A 18 10.14 -8.97 2.94
CA LEU A 18 8.99 -9.06 3.86
C LEU A 18 9.03 -7.97 4.95
N SER A 19 10.24 -7.58 5.40
CA SER A 19 10.42 -6.52 6.40
C SER A 19 10.02 -5.15 5.84
N THR A 20 10.42 -4.84 4.60
CA THR A 20 10.03 -3.57 3.94
C THR A 20 8.53 -3.50 3.71
N ILE A 21 7.92 -4.56 3.21
CA ILE A 21 6.46 -4.63 3.02
C ILE A 21 5.74 -4.42 4.36
N PHE A 22 6.20 -5.07 5.42
CA PHE A 22 5.60 -4.93 6.74
C PHE A 22 5.63 -3.47 7.23
N VAL A 23 6.78 -2.80 7.11
CA VAL A 23 6.90 -1.40 7.53
C VAL A 23 6.04 -0.48 6.67
N GLU A 24 5.99 -0.69 5.36
CA GLU A 24 5.06 0.02 4.46
C GLU A 24 3.62 -0.08 4.97
N ARG A 25 3.16 -1.29 5.33
CA ARG A 25 1.80 -1.48 5.87
C ARG A 25 1.59 -0.79 7.21
N VAL A 26 2.58 -0.75 8.10
CA VAL A 26 2.46 -0.02 9.38
C VAL A 26 2.32 1.49 9.14
N TYR A 27 3.09 2.06 8.21
CA TYR A 27 2.98 3.48 7.85
C TYR A 27 1.66 3.81 7.14
N ASP A 28 1.16 2.92 6.28
CA ASP A 28 -0.16 3.05 5.65
C ASP A 28 -1.26 3.11 6.72
N VAL A 29 -1.24 2.19 7.69
CA VAL A 29 -2.22 2.14 8.79
C VAL A 29 -2.16 3.41 9.66
N PHE A 30 -0.95 3.88 10.00
CA PHE A 30 -0.79 5.12 10.76
C PHE A 30 -1.32 6.34 10.01
N SER A 31 -0.98 6.46 8.72
CA SER A 31 -1.43 7.56 7.86
C SER A 31 -2.95 7.56 7.71
N LEU A 32 -3.56 6.38 7.59
CA LEU A 32 -5.01 6.23 7.54
C LEU A 32 -5.69 6.59 8.86
N GLY A 33 -5.08 6.21 9.99
CA GLY A 33 -5.55 6.63 11.31
C GLY A 33 -5.56 8.16 11.46
N LEU A 34 -4.49 8.83 11.01
CA LEU A 34 -4.43 10.30 11.02
C LEU A 34 -5.48 10.93 10.11
N LEU A 35 -5.66 10.41 8.89
CA LEU A 35 -6.70 10.87 7.97
C LEU A 35 -8.11 10.71 8.54
N LEU A 36 -8.39 9.59 9.22
CA LEU A 36 -9.66 9.37 9.89
C LEU A 36 -9.89 10.40 11.02
N LEU A 37 -8.88 10.67 11.85
CA LEU A 37 -8.96 11.69 12.90
C LEU A 37 -9.22 13.08 12.33
N LEU A 38 -8.56 13.44 11.23
CA LEU A 38 -8.80 14.70 10.54
C LEU A 38 -10.22 14.77 9.95
N ALA A 39 -10.71 13.69 9.34
CA ALA A 39 -12.07 13.63 8.82
C ALA A 39 -13.13 13.78 9.93
N LEU A 40 -12.87 13.24 11.11
CA LEU A 40 -13.71 13.42 12.31
C LEU A 40 -13.68 14.86 12.82
N ALA A 41 -12.47 15.43 12.95
CA ALA A 41 -12.30 16.81 13.40
C ALA A 41 -12.98 17.81 12.45
N TRP A 42 -12.98 17.52 11.15
CA TRP A 42 -13.64 18.32 10.13
C TRP A 42 -15.17 18.07 10.04
N GLY A 43 -15.69 17.05 10.71
CA GLY A 43 -17.13 16.73 10.69
C GLY A 43 -17.62 16.20 9.35
N VAL A 44 -16.79 15.43 8.63
CA VAL A 44 -17.14 14.88 7.31
C VAL A 44 -18.39 14.00 7.39
N ARG A 45 -19.37 14.29 6.53
CA ARG A 45 -20.62 13.54 6.46
C ARG A 45 -20.35 12.06 6.20
N GLY A 46 -20.96 11.18 7.01
CA GLY A 46 -20.78 9.73 6.93
C GLY A 46 -19.79 9.14 7.94
N VAL A 47 -18.96 9.97 8.57
CA VAL A 47 -18.12 9.53 9.68
C VAL A 47 -18.86 9.78 10.99
N VAL A 48 -19.34 8.71 11.63
CA VAL A 48 -20.09 8.81 12.89
C VAL A 48 -19.12 8.75 14.07
N PRO A 49 -19.17 9.66 15.07
CA PRO A 49 -18.27 9.66 16.22
C PRO A 49 -18.26 8.33 17.00
N SER A 50 -19.41 7.68 17.14
CA SER A 50 -19.50 6.37 17.80
C SER A 50 -18.89 5.21 16.99
N LYS A 51 -18.71 5.38 15.67
CA LYS A 51 -17.96 4.43 14.82
C LYS A 51 -16.46 4.74 14.76
N ALA A 52 -16.07 5.97 15.13
CA ALA A 52 -14.68 6.38 15.23
C ALA A 52 -13.91 5.56 16.27
N GLU A 53 -14.50 5.36 17.44
CA GLU A 53 -13.87 4.55 18.50
C GLU A 53 -13.63 3.13 18.03
N LEU A 54 -14.59 2.54 17.31
CA LEU A 54 -14.47 1.19 16.77
C LEU A 54 -13.41 1.12 15.66
N ALA A 55 -13.32 2.13 14.80
CA ALA A 55 -12.31 2.22 13.75
C ALA A 55 -10.91 2.46 14.33
N LEU A 56 -10.78 3.30 15.36
CA LEU A 56 -9.54 3.51 16.12
C LEU A 56 -9.12 2.25 16.87
N LEU A 57 -10.07 1.54 17.48
CA LEU A 57 -9.83 0.23 18.10
C LEU A 57 -9.37 -0.79 17.06
N PHE A 58 -9.96 -0.79 15.86
CA PHE A 58 -9.57 -1.69 14.77
C PHE A 58 -8.15 -1.38 14.25
N VAL A 59 -7.83 -0.09 14.07
CA VAL A 59 -6.47 0.38 13.77
C VAL A 59 -5.49 -0.04 14.87
N ALA A 60 -5.85 0.17 16.14
CA ALA A 60 -5.05 -0.23 17.29
C ALA A 60 -4.85 -1.75 17.34
N LEU A 61 -5.88 -2.55 17.06
CA LEU A 61 -5.78 -4.02 16.99
C LEU A 61 -4.89 -4.48 15.84
N ILE A 62 -4.93 -3.82 14.68
CA ILE A 62 -4.01 -4.10 13.57
C ILE A 62 -2.58 -3.74 13.98
N CYS A 63 -2.36 -2.59 14.61
CA CYS A 63 -1.05 -2.18 15.12
C CYS A 63 -0.50 -3.14 16.19
N VAL A 64 -1.34 -3.56 17.13
CA VAL A 64 -0.97 -4.51 18.19
C VAL A 64 -0.74 -5.90 17.60
N GLY A 65 -1.63 -6.39 16.73
CA GLY A 65 -1.49 -7.69 16.07
C GLY A 65 -0.22 -7.76 15.22
N THR A 66 0.08 -6.71 14.47
CA THR A 66 1.34 -6.61 13.71
C THR A 66 2.56 -6.58 14.62
N ALA A 67 2.55 -5.80 15.72
CA ALA A 67 3.63 -5.78 16.70
C ALA A 67 3.83 -7.14 17.40
N VAL A 68 2.74 -7.84 17.74
CA VAL A 68 2.76 -9.17 18.36
C VAL A 68 3.31 -10.21 17.39
N ILE A 69 2.88 -10.21 16.11
CA ILE A 69 3.41 -11.11 15.09
C ILE A 69 4.91 -10.86 14.88
N ALA A 70 5.32 -9.59 14.73
CA ALA A 70 6.73 -9.23 14.60
C ALA A 70 7.57 -9.68 15.81
N GLY A 71 7.06 -9.45 17.03
CA GLY A 71 7.71 -9.88 18.27
C GLY A 71 7.74 -11.39 18.45
N ALA A 72 6.68 -12.12 18.07
CA ALA A 72 6.60 -13.57 18.13
C ALA A 72 7.56 -14.24 17.13
N LEU A 73 7.63 -13.73 15.91
CA LEU A 73 8.62 -14.17 14.92
C LEU A 73 10.04 -13.93 15.44
N THR A 74 10.30 -12.75 16.01
CA THR A 74 11.61 -12.43 16.59
C THR A 74 11.96 -13.37 17.75
N ARG A 75 11.02 -13.64 18.67
CA ARG A 75 11.25 -14.55 19.81
C ARG A 75 11.38 -16.02 19.41
N HIS A 76 10.59 -16.49 18.45
CA HIS A 76 10.68 -17.86 17.94
C HIS A 76 12.03 -18.10 17.24
N HIS A 77 12.50 -17.12 16.48
CA HIS A 77 13.81 -17.18 15.82
C HIS A 77 14.99 -16.95 16.77
N LEU A 78 14.85 -16.17 17.85
CA LEU A 78 15.87 -16.07 18.90
C LEU A 78 15.97 -17.32 19.78
N ARG A 79 14.88 -18.09 19.92
CA ARG A 79 14.89 -19.41 20.58
C ARG A 79 15.48 -20.51 19.70
N ALA A 80 15.40 -20.38 18.37
CA ALA A 80 16.17 -21.18 17.45
C ALA A 80 17.66 -20.76 17.58
N LYS A 81 18.45 -21.61 18.24
CA LYS A 81 19.82 -21.39 18.72
C LYS A 81 20.86 -21.30 17.58
N ASP A 82 20.61 -20.44 16.60
CA ASP A 82 21.58 -20.08 15.57
C ASP A 82 21.98 -18.62 15.82
N SER A 83 23.28 -18.33 15.86
CA SER A 83 23.84 -16.98 16.09
C SER A 83 23.85 -16.10 14.83
N ARG A 84 23.24 -16.60 13.74
CA ARG A 84 23.10 -15.94 12.43
C ARG A 84 21.99 -14.87 12.30
N PRO A 85 20.91 -14.81 13.12
CA PRO A 85 19.76 -13.95 12.85
C PRO A 85 19.90 -12.55 13.44
N LEU A 86 20.80 -12.30 14.40
CA LEU A 86 21.18 -10.94 14.77
C LEU A 86 21.82 -10.23 13.58
N GLY A 87 22.64 -10.94 12.79
CA GLY A 87 23.13 -10.45 11.51
C GLY A 87 22.04 -10.24 10.47
N PHE A 88 20.99 -11.07 10.46
CA PHE A 88 19.86 -10.94 9.53
C PHE A 88 18.91 -9.79 9.90
N ILE A 89 18.55 -9.64 11.18
CA ILE A 89 17.75 -8.52 11.70
C ILE A 89 18.58 -7.24 11.66
N MET A 90 19.86 -7.25 12.03
CA MET A 90 20.74 -6.09 11.85
C MET A 90 20.98 -5.80 10.37
N ALA A 91 20.98 -6.78 9.48
CA ALA A 91 21.03 -6.54 8.03
C ALA A 91 19.73 -5.94 7.52
N GLY A 92 18.57 -6.42 7.94
CA GLY A 92 17.27 -5.83 7.62
C GLY A 92 17.11 -4.43 8.21
N ILE A 93 17.50 -4.22 9.47
CA ILE A 93 17.56 -2.91 10.13
C ILE A 93 18.60 -2.03 9.47
N ARG A 94 19.75 -2.54 9.00
CA ARG A 94 20.77 -1.76 8.29
C ARG A 94 20.32 -1.42 6.86
N GLU A 95 19.66 -2.32 6.16
CA GLU A 95 19.04 -2.06 4.86
C GLU A 95 17.88 -1.08 4.98
N PHE A 96 17.11 -1.14 6.07
CA PHE A 96 16.06 -0.19 6.42
C PHE A 96 16.64 1.16 6.85
N ALA A 97 17.66 1.13 7.70
CA ALA A 97 18.34 2.32 8.20
C ALA A 97 19.24 2.94 7.13
N ARG A 98 19.51 2.27 6.00
CA ARG A 98 20.32 2.83 4.91
C ARG A 98 19.59 3.97 4.20
N PRO A 99 18.31 3.83 3.78
CA PRO A 99 17.46 4.97 3.42
C PRO A 99 17.31 6.00 4.56
N LEU A 100 17.12 5.57 5.82
CA LEU A 100 17.04 6.54 6.93
C LEU A 100 18.37 7.27 7.19
N SER A 101 19.50 6.66 6.87
CA SER A 101 20.81 7.32 6.95
C SER A 101 21.00 8.33 5.84
N GLN A 102 20.32 8.15 4.70
CA GLN A 102 20.19 9.17 3.64
C GLN A 102 19.17 10.27 4.02
N LEU A 103 18.19 9.96 4.88
CA LEU A 103 17.31 10.97 5.51
C LEU A 103 18.02 11.84 6.56
N ARG A 104 19.31 11.57 6.89
CA ARG A 104 20.12 12.49 7.72
C ARG A 104 20.38 13.82 7.00
N ASP A 105 20.34 13.83 5.67
CA ASP A 105 20.29 15.08 4.92
C ASP A 105 18.86 15.63 4.97
N GLY A 106 18.68 16.72 5.72
CA GLY A 106 17.37 17.38 5.88
C GLY A 106 16.75 17.78 4.54
N ARG A 107 17.58 18.01 3.51
CA ARG A 107 17.10 18.29 2.16
C ARG A 107 16.49 17.06 1.50
N THR A 108 17.14 15.90 1.58
CA THR A 108 16.61 14.63 1.07
C THR A 108 15.32 14.25 1.81
N ALA A 109 15.29 14.40 3.13
CA ALA A 109 14.09 14.17 3.92
C ALA A 109 12.93 15.08 3.51
N LEU A 110 13.19 16.37 3.31
CA LEU A 110 12.18 17.33 2.87
C LEU A 110 11.65 17.01 1.47
N ILE A 111 12.52 16.63 0.53
CA ILE A 111 12.13 16.24 -0.83
C ILE A 111 11.23 15.00 -0.77
N LEU A 112 11.62 13.96 -0.04
CA LEU A 112 10.83 12.73 0.09
C LEU A 112 9.48 12.98 0.77
N ALA A 113 9.45 13.79 1.84
CA ALA A 113 8.21 14.18 2.48
C ALA A 113 7.29 14.96 1.53
N THR A 114 7.86 15.90 0.76
CA THR A 114 7.10 16.70 -0.22
C THR A 114 6.56 15.83 -1.34
N LEU A 115 7.36 14.90 -1.89
CA LEU A 115 6.89 13.95 -2.89
C LEU A 115 5.78 13.04 -2.35
N SER A 116 5.90 12.58 -1.11
CA SER A 116 4.87 11.75 -0.47
C SER A 116 3.56 12.51 -0.33
N VAL A 117 3.59 13.74 0.20
CA VAL A 117 2.41 14.61 0.31
C VAL A 117 1.84 14.91 -1.07
N ALA A 118 2.68 15.19 -2.06
CA ALA A 118 2.23 15.44 -3.43
C ALA A 118 1.56 14.20 -4.06
N ALA A 119 2.06 12.99 -3.79
CA ALA A 119 1.46 11.76 -4.26
C ALA A 119 0.08 11.53 -3.62
N TRP A 120 -0.05 11.73 -2.31
CA TRP A 120 -1.32 11.65 -1.59
C TRP A 120 -2.32 12.69 -2.09
N PHE A 121 -1.87 13.92 -2.28
CA PHE A 121 -2.70 15.01 -2.79
C PHE A 121 -3.14 14.77 -4.23
N SER A 122 -2.26 14.25 -5.09
CA SER A 122 -2.59 13.83 -6.46
C SER A 122 -3.66 12.73 -6.46
N ASN A 123 -3.54 11.74 -5.56
CA ASN A 123 -4.56 10.70 -5.40
C ASN A 123 -5.91 11.31 -5.00
N TYR A 124 -5.94 12.19 -4.01
CA TYR A 124 -7.15 12.92 -3.61
C TYR A 124 -7.77 13.71 -4.78
N LEU A 125 -6.96 14.45 -5.54
CA LEU A 125 -7.43 15.19 -6.72
C LEU A 125 -7.99 14.25 -7.80
N SER A 126 -7.39 13.07 -8.01
CA SER A 126 -7.90 12.09 -8.96
C SER A 126 -9.32 11.62 -8.60
N LEU A 127 -9.60 11.45 -7.30
CA LEU A 127 -10.93 11.10 -6.80
C LEU A 127 -11.90 12.27 -6.92
N MET A 128 -11.44 13.52 -6.72
CA MET A 128 -12.27 14.69 -7.00
C MET A 128 -12.66 14.78 -8.47
N VAL A 129 -11.77 14.44 -9.40
CA VAL A 129 -12.09 14.39 -10.83
C VAL A 129 -13.10 13.28 -11.10
N LEU A 130 -12.90 12.10 -10.52
CA LEU A 130 -13.80 10.95 -10.69
C LEU A 130 -15.23 11.23 -10.19
N LEU A 131 -15.36 11.94 -9.07
CA LEU A 131 -16.66 12.25 -8.44
C LEU A 131 -17.31 13.53 -8.96
N ARG A 132 -16.66 14.25 -9.89
CA ARG A 132 -17.13 15.53 -10.40
C ARG A 132 -18.48 15.35 -11.11
N GLY A 133 -19.48 16.11 -10.65
CA GLY A 133 -20.85 16.02 -11.18
C GLY A 133 -21.66 14.85 -10.64
N VAL A 134 -21.12 14.06 -9.70
CA VAL A 134 -21.84 12.95 -9.05
C VAL A 134 -22.15 13.26 -7.58
N ALA A 135 -21.17 13.72 -6.81
CA ALA A 135 -21.35 14.03 -5.40
C ALA A 135 -21.66 15.52 -5.16
N ASN A 136 -22.67 15.80 -4.33
CA ASN A 136 -23.09 17.16 -3.99
C ASN A 136 -22.03 17.93 -3.17
N SER A 137 -21.29 17.24 -2.29
CA SER A 137 -20.18 17.79 -1.50
C SER A 137 -18.88 17.13 -1.91
N LEU A 138 -18.36 17.56 -3.06
CA LEU A 138 -17.23 16.95 -3.75
C LEU A 138 -15.97 16.73 -2.88
N PRO A 139 -15.48 17.72 -2.10
CA PRO A 139 -14.26 17.54 -1.30
C PRO A 139 -14.42 16.48 -0.21
N GLU A 140 -15.55 16.52 0.51
CA GLU A 140 -15.87 15.56 1.57
C GLU A 140 -16.04 14.14 1.03
N ALA A 141 -16.73 14.00 -0.11
CA ALA A 141 -16.93 12.71 -0.76
C ALA A 141 -15.62 12.10 -1.26
N ALA A 142 -14.74 12.91 -1.85
CA ALA A 142 -13.41 12.46 -2.27
C ALA A 142 -12.54 12.05 -1.08
N LEU A 143 -12.60 12.79 0.04
CA LEU A 143 -11.84 12.46 1.25
C LEU A 143 -12.33 11.14 1.87
N LEU A 144 -13.65 10.97 1.99
CA LEU A 144 -14.22 9.75 2.54
C LEU A 144 -13.94 8.55 1.63
N LEU A 145 -14.03 8.73 0.31
CA LEU A 145 -13.69 7.71 -0.66
C LEU A 145 -12.21 7.31 -0.58
N LEU A 146 -11.31 8.29 -0.45
CA LEU A 146 -9.89 8.05 -0.26
C LEU A 146 -9.64 7.18 0.98
N LEU A 147 -10.30 7.50 2.09
CA LEU A 147 -10.17 6.73 3.33
C LEU A 147 -10.64 5.29 3.16
N PHE A 148 -11.85 5.08 2.62
CA PHE A 148 -12.44 3.74 2.47
C PHE A 148 -11.67 2.87 1.48
N VAL A 149 -11.22 3.44 0.35
CA VAL A 149 -10.42 2.71 -0.64
C VAL A 149 -9.12 2.22 -0.03
N ASN A 150 -8.40 3.09 0.68
CA ASN A 150 -7.13 2.71 1.30
C ASN A 150 -7.32 1.76 2.48
N MET A 151 -8.41 1.88 3.26
CA MET A 151 -8.77 0.86 4.26
C MET A 151 -9.07 -0.50 3.62
N GLY A 152 -9.75 -0.52 2.47
CA GLY A 152 -10.03 -1.74 1.72
C GLY A 152 -8.75 -2.45 1.27
N LEU A 153 -7.71 -1.69 0.91
CA LEU A 153 -6.40 -2.23 0.54
C LEU A 153 -5.60 -2.84 1.70
N LEU A 154 -5.94 -2.49 2.96
CA LEU A 154 -5.36 -3.14 4.14
C LEU A 154 -5.88 -4.57 4.34
N ILE A 155 -7.07 -4.87 3.82
CA ILE A 155 -7.65 -6.20 3.91
C ILE A 155 -6.93 -7.08 2.88
N PRO A 156 -6.24 -8.17 3.29
CA PRO A 156 -5.64 -9.11 2.35
C PRO A 156 -6.76 -9.72 1.51
N SER A 157 -6.90 -9.22 0.29
CA SER A 157 -8.04 -9.46 -0.58
C SER A 157 -7.63 -10.24 -1.83
N SER A 158 -8.63 -10.76 -2.54
CA SER A 158 -8.49 -11.46 -3.81
C SER A 158 -7.63 -10.65 -4.80
N PRO A 159 -6.94 -11.32 -5.75
CA PRO A 159 -6.15 -10.61 -6.77
C PRO A 159 -7.02 -9.54 -7.46
N GLY A 160 -6.57 -8.28 -7.37
CA GLY A 160 -7.28 -7.11 -7.90
C GLY A 160 -8.29 -6.44 -6.97
N ALA A 161 -8.40 -6.89 -5.70
CA ALA A 161 -9.28 -6.33 -4.67
C ALA A 161 -10.76 -6.19 -5.11
N LEU A 162 -11.20 -7.06 -6.01
CA LEU A 162 -12.59 -7.10 -6.49
C LEU A 162 -13.52 -7.49 -5.34
N GLY A 163 -14.65 -6.81 -5.25
CA GLY A 163 -15.62 -6.87 -4.14
C GLY A 163 -15.31 -5.86 -3.04
N VAL A 164 -14.09 -5.84 -2.50
CA VAL A 164 -13.69 -4.91 -1.42
C VAL A 164 -13.71 -3.46 -1.92
N MET A 165 -13.17 -3.23 -3.12
CA MET A 165 -13.17 -1.89 -3.74
C MET A 165 -14.59 -1.41 -4.06
N GLN A 166 -15.43 -2.30 -4.58
CA GLN A 166 -16.85 -2.00 -4.86
C GLN A 166 -17.60 -1.62 -3.59
N ALA A 167 -17.37 -2.36 -2.50
CA ALA A 167 -17.95 -2.06 -1.20
C ALA A 167 -17.41 -0.73 -0.63
N ALA A 168 -16.11 -0.48 -0.75
CA ALA A 168 -15.49 0.77 -0.30
C ALA A 168 -16.09 1.99 -1.00
N PHE A 169 -16.28 1.93 -2.31
CA PHE A 169 -16.94 2.99 -3.08
C PHE A 169 -18.38 3.21 -2.64
N TRP A 170 -19.16 2.14 -2.53
CA TRP A 170 -20.56 2.25 -2.13
C TRP A 170 -20.71 2.84 -0.71
N LEU A 171 -19.96 2.33 0.26
CA LEU A 171 -20.03 2.79 1.64
C LEU A 171 -19.55 4.23 1.82
N ALA A 172 -18.53 4.64 1.07
CA ALA A 172 -18.02 6.01 1.12
C ALA A 172 -18.97 7.02 0.47
N LEU A 173 -19.69 6.63 -0.59
CA LEU A 173 -20.53 7.55 -1.35
C LEU A 173 -22.00 7.57 -0.91
N LEU A 174 -22.44 6.54 -0.17
CA LEU A 174 -23.79 6.46 0.41
C LEU A 174 -24.21 7.71 1.20
N PRO A 175 -23.36 8.30 2.09
CA PRO A 175 -23.71 9.51 2.85
C PRO A 175 -23.93 10.75 1.98
N PHE A 176 -23.43 10.72 0.74
CA PHE A 176 -23.52 11.81 -0.23
C PHE A 176 -24.68 11.64 -1.21
N GLY A 177 -25.52 10.63 -1.01
CA GLY A 177 -26.72 10.38 -1.82
C GLY A 177 -26.43 9.72 -3.17
N VAL A 178 -25.21 9.22 -3.40
CA VAL A 178 -24.86 8.51 -4.62
C VAL A 178 -25.49 7.11 -4.58
N SER A 179 -26.16 6.70 -5.66
CA SER A 179 -26.80 5.39 -5.71
C SER A 179 -25.76 4.26 -5.68
N LYS A 180 -26.19 3.06 -5.28
CA LYS A 180 -25.33 1.87 -5.28
C LYS A 180 -24.83 1.56 -6.69
N GLU A 181 -25.71 1.67 -7.69
CA GLU A 181 -25.41 1.40 -9.10
C GLU A 181 -24.34 2.37 -9.62
N GLN A 182 -24.47 3.67 -9.32
CA GLN A 182 -23.46 4.68 -9.68
C GLN A 182 -22.14 4.43 -8.96
N SER A 183 -22.17 4.09 -7.68
CA SER A 183 -20.96 3.81 -6.90
C SER A 183 -20.19 2.60 -7.46
N LEU A 184 -20.90 1.55 -7.87
CA LEU A 184 -20.32 0.38 -8.51
C LEU A 184 -19.70 0.74 -9.88
N ALA A 185 -20.41 1.51 -10.70
CA ALA A 185 -19.90 1.98 -11.99
C ALA A 185 -18.61 2.79 -11.83
N LEU A 186 -18.57 3.72 -10.86
CA LEU A 186 -17.38 4.51 -10.54
C LEU A 186 -16.21 3.63 -10.07
N SER A 187 -16.47 2.61 -9.25
CA SER A 187 -15.42 1.69 -8.78
C SER A 187 -14.78 0.91 -9.94
N LEU A 188 -15.60 0.48 -10.90
CA LEU A 188 -15.13 -0.24 -12.09
C LEU A 188 -14.38 0.70 -13.03
N ALA A 189 -14.85 1.93 -13.21
CA ALA A 189 -14.14 2.95 -13.99
C ALA A 189 -12.76 3.27 -13.38
N TYR A 190 -12.69 3.39 -12.05
CA TYR A 190 -11.44 3.62 -11.34
C TYR A 190 -10.45 2.46 -11.50
N GLN A 191 -10.87 1.22 -11.20
CA GLN A 191 -10.02 0.04 -11.32
C GLN A 191 -9.61 -0.21 -12.78
N GLY A 192 -10.57 -0.11 -13.70
CA GLY A 192 -10.33 -0.27 -15.13
C GLY A 192 -9.35 0.76 -15.66
N GLY A 193 -9.50 2.03 -15.26
CA GLY A 193 -8.58 3.11 -15.61
C GLY A 193 -7.16 2.85 -15.10
N LEU A 194 -7.01 2.41 -13.85
CA LEU A 194 -5.71 2.04 -13.28
C LEU A 194 -5.06 0.88 -14.03
N TYR A 195 -5.81 -0.18 -14.32
CA TYR A 195 -5.29 -1.34 -15.04
C TYR A 195 -4.92 -0.99 -16.48
N LEU A 196 -5.78 -0.25 -17.19
CA LEU A 196 -5.51 0.19 -18.55
C LEU A 196 -4.28 1.09 -18.60
N PHE A 197 -4.17 2.07 -17.72
CA PHE A 197 -2.99 2.96 -17.65
C PHE A 197 -1.72 2.16 -17.37
N THR A 198 -1.76 1.26 -16.38
CA THR A 198 -0.60 0.44 -16.00
C THR A 198 -0.17 -0.49 -17.13
N LEU A 199 -1.12 -1.08 -17.86
CA LEU A 199 -0.83 -1.92 -19.02
C LEU A 199 -0.30 -1.10 -20.21
N ALA A 200 -0.92 0.04 -20.50
CA ALA A 200 -0.54 0.91 -21.60
C ALA A 200 0.89 1.44 -21.46
N VAL A 201 1.32 1.77 -20.23
CA VAL A 201 2.69 2.22 -19.96
C VAL A 201 3.64 1.03 -19.78
N GLY A 202 3.25 0.01 -19.02
CA GLY A 202 4.13 -1.10 -18.65
C GLY A 202 4.47 -2.05 -19.81
N LEU A 203 3.50 -2.31 -20.70
CA LEU A 203 3.67 -3.29 -21.78
C LEU A 203 4.70 -2.83 -22.84
N PRO A 204 4.69 -1.60 -23.35
CA PRO A 204 5.72 -1.13 -24.28
C PRO A 204 7.13 -1.23 -23.68
N PHE A 205 7.31 -0.77 -22.44
CA PHE A 205 8.61 -0.86 -21.76
C PHE A 205 9.06 -2.31 -21.58
N PHE A 206 8.15 -3.22 -21.23
CA PHE A 206 8.47 -4.64 -21.11
C PHE A 206 8.90 -5.26 -22.45
N LEU A 207 8.23 -4.92 -23.54
CA LEU A 207 8.55 -5.42 -24.87
C LEU A 207 9.90 -4.88 -25.38
N LEU A 208 10.18 -3.60 -25.17
CA LEU A 208 11.47 -2.98 -25.51
C LEU A 208 12.62 -3.59 -24.69
N TYR A 209 12.42 -3.77 -23.38
CA TYR A 209 13.43 -4.38 -22.52
C TYR A 209 13.69 -5.85 -22.88
N ARG A 210 12.66 -6.59 -23.31
CA ARG A 210 12.81 -7.97 -23.78
C ARG A 210 13.62 -8.05 -25.08
N SER A 211 13.49 -7.07 -25.98
CA SER A 211 14.25 -7.07 -27.24
C SER A 211 15.75 -6.80 -27.05
N GLU A 212 16.15 -6.16 -25.94
CA GLU A 212 17.56 -5.87 -25.66
C GLU A 212 18.30 -6.97 -24.88
N GLN A 213 17.59 -7.97 -24.35
CA GLN A 213 18.26 -9.08 -23.65
C GLN A 213 18.77 -10.13 -24.65
N PRO A 214 20.10 -10.42 -24.67
CA PRO A 214 20.62 -11.54 -25.43
C PRO A 214 20.02 -12.84 -24.91
N ALA A 215 19.75 -13.78 -25.81
CA ALA A 215 19.19 -15.08 -25.47
C ALA A 215 20.02 -15.74 -24.36
N PRO A 216 19.37 -16.37 -23.35
CA PRO A 216 20.10 -17.06 -22.29
C PRO A 216 21.04 -18.09 -22.93
N ALA A 217 22.32 -18.05 -22.54
CA ALA A 217 23.32 -18.97 -23.06
C ALA A 217 22.83 -20.42 -22.86
N PRO A 218 23.01 -21.30 -23.85
CA PRO A 218 22.63 -22.71 -23.70
C PRO A 218 23.35 -23.28 -22.46
N PRO A 219 22.69 -24.17 -21.70
CA PRO A 219 23.32 -24.80 -20.55
C PRO A 219 24.62 -25.45 -21.01
N THR A 220 25.73 -25.06 -20.37
CA THR A 220 27.02 -25.71 -20.54
C THR A 220 26.82 -27.17 -20.18
N GLU A 221 26.88 -28.05 -21.18
CA GLU A 221 27.04 -29.49 -20.94
C GLU A 221 28.31 -29.66 -20.12
N GLN A 222 28.15 -29.83 -18.81
CA GLN A 222 29.21 -30.31 -17.95
C GLN A 222 29.41 -31.77 -18.33
N GLY A 223 30.32 -31.98 -19.28
CA GLY A 223 30.84 -33.30 -19.58
C GLY A 223 31.57 -33.83 -18.35
N CYS A 224 31.05 -34.93 -17.79
CA CYS A 224 31.83 -36.12 -17.48
C CYS A 224 30.91 -37.32 -17.33
#